data_AF-A0A3R7V7I0-F1
#
_entry.id   AF-A0A3R7V7I0-F1
#
_cell.length_a   1.000
_cell.length_b   1.000
_cell.length_c   1.000
_cell.angle_alpha   90.00
_cell.angle_beta   90.00
_cell.angle_gamma   90.00
#
_symmetry.space_group_name_H-M   'P 1'
#
loop_
_entity.id
_entity.type
_entity.pdbx_description
1 polymer ?
#
loop_
_entity_poly.entity_id
_entity_poly.type
_entity_poly.pdbx_seq_one_letter_code
_entity_poly.pdbx_strand_id
1 'polypeptide(L)' 'MKNFFETIASLFEELLFSPFHLLTQVELISWWVANGVSFIFLSVGLIAGVYWINQLRKFDKNGEEKKDSSAHSFL' A
#
# COMPACT_ATOMS: atom_id res chain seq x y z
N MET A 1 22.08 34.53 -6.83
CA MET A 1 21.88 33.06 -6.98
C MET A 1 21.76 32.34 -5.63
N LYS A 2 22.64 32.59 -4.65
CA LYS A 2 22.60 31.93 -3.32
C LYS A 2 21.22 31.95 -2.64
N ASN A 3 20.62 33.13 -2.49
CA ASN A 3 19.32 33.27 -1.83
C ASN A 3 18.17 32.48 -2.49
N PHE A 4 18.23 32.27 -3.81
CA PHE A 4 17.24 31.47 -4.53
C PHE A 4 17.30 30.00 -4.11
N PHE A 5 18.51 29.44 -4.05
CA PHE A 5 18.71 28.07 -3.59
C PHE A 5 18.44 27.89 -2.09
N GLU A 6 18.76 28.89 -1.26
CA GLU A 6 18.43 28.85 0.18
C GLU A 6 16.92 28.88 0.42
N THR A 7 16.17 29.63 -0.38
CA THR A 7 14.69 29.64 -0.29
C THR A 7 14.10 28.29 -0.70
N ILE A 8 14.68 27.63 -1.70
CA ILE A 8 14.27 26.27 -2.07
C ILE A 8 14.61 25.30 -0.92
N ALA A 9 15.81 25.40 -0.33
CA ALA A 9 16.18 24.55 0.79
C ALA A 9 15.22 24.69 1.98
N SER A 10 14.88 25.92 2.39
CA SER A 10 13.94 26.16 3.49
C SER A 10 12.53 25.66 3.17
N LEU A 11 12.06 25.79 1.92
CA LEU A 11 10.78 25.21 1.50
C LEU A 11 10.72 23.70 1.74
N PHE A 12 11.80 22.97 1.44
CA PHE A 12 11.82 21.53 1.63
C PHE A 12 12.06 21.14 3.08
N GLU A 13 13.10 21.67 3.71
CA GLU A 13 13.51 21.26 5.06
C GLU A 13 12.52 21.70 6.13
N GLU A 14 12.02 22.94 6.05
CA GLU A 14 11.19 23.51 7.11
C GLU A 14 9.70 23.28 6.88
N LEU A 15 9.22 23.35 5.63
CA LEU A 15 7.80 23.22 5.32
C LEU A 15 7.42 21.81 4.87
N LEU A 16 7.97 21.32 3.76
CA LEU A 16 7.53 20.05 3.17
C LEU A 16 7.96 18.82 4.00
N PHE A 17 9.11 18.89 4.67
CA PHE A 17 9.63 17.80 5.49
C PHE A 17 9.24 17.89 6.97
N SER A 18 8.51 18.95 7.38
CA SER A 18 7.99 19.08 8.75
C SER A 18 7.28 17.81 9.26
N PRO A 19 6.40 17.15 8.48
CA PRO A 19 5.76 15.91 8.93
C PRO A 19 6.75 14.78 9.19
N PHE A 20 7.82 14.67 8.39
CA PHE A 20 8.84 13.64 8.57
C PHE A 20 9.70 13.91 9.81
N HIS A 21 10.02 15.18 10.10
CA HIS A 21 10.67 15.56 11.36
C HIS A 21 9.81 15.22 12.59
N LEU A 22 8.49 15.35 12.48
CA LEU A 22 7.60 14.90 13.56
C LEU A 22 7.63 13.37 13.71
N LEU A 23 7.64 12.61 12.61
CA LEU A 23 7.74 11.15 12.67
C LEU A 23 9.05 10.68 13.34
N THR A 24 10.19 11.32 13.06
CA THR A 24 11.47 10.94 13.70
C THR A 24 11.46 11.20 15.20
N GLN A 25 10.80 12.28 15.65
CA GLN A 25 10.63 12.55 17.08
C GLN A 25 9.68 11.54 17.74
N VAL A 26 8.59 11.18 17.05
CA VAL A 26 7.62 10.18 17.54
C VAL A 26 8.25 8.80 17.62
N GLU A 27 9.16 8.44 16.70
CA GLU A 27 9.88 7.18 16.72
C GLU A 27 10.64 6.96 18.05
N LEU A 28 11.26 8.02 18.58
CA LEU A 28 11.99 7.97 19.85
C LEU A 28 11.09 7.64 21.05
N ILE A 29 9.78 7.90 20.93
CA ILE A 29 8.79 7.65 21.98
C ILE A 29 8.10 6.31 21.77
N SER A 30 7.74 6.00 20.52
CA SER A 30 7.09 4.73 20.16
C SER A 30 7.26 4.39 18.69
N TRP A 31 8.03 3.33 18.44
CA TRP A 31 8.20 2.75 17.12
C TRP A 31 6.86 2.33 16.47
N TRP A 32 5.91 1.83 17.27
CA TRP A 32 4.60 1.40 16.77
C TRP A 32 3.77 2.56 16.21
N VAL A 33 3.80 3.71 16.91
CA VAL A 33 3.05 4.90 16.49
C VAL A 33 3.71 5.55 15.28
N ALA A 34 5.04 5.63 15.25
CA ALA A 34 5.79 6.14 14.09
C ALA A 34 5.49 5.34 12.80
N ASN A 35 5.24 4.03 12.94
CA ASN A 35 4.88 3.15 11.82
C ASN A 35 3.36 3.05 11.57
N GLY A 36 2.53 3.87 12.20
CA GLY A 36 1.07 3.79 12.10
C GLY A 36 0.55 3.86 10.65
N VAL A 37 1.13 4.74 9.82
CA VAL A 37 0.75 4.86 8.40
C VAL A 37 1.06 3.57 7.62
N SER A 38 2.23 2.97 7.87
CA SER A 38 2.63 1.69 7.27
C SER A 38 1.66 0.57 7.67
N PHE A 39 1.27 0.50 8.94
CA PHE A 39 0.32 -0.50 9.42
C PHE A 39 -1.07 -0.31 8.84
N ILE A 40 -1.55 0.93 8.69
CA ILE A 40 -2.81 1.23 8.02
C ILE A 40 -2.76 0.75 6.56
N PHE A 41 -1.69 1.10 5.83
CA PHE A 41 -1.53 0.70 4.44
C PHE A 41 -1.52 -0.82 4.28
N LEU A 42 -0.75 -1.53 5.11
CA LEU A 42 -0.71 -2.99 5.11
C LEU A 42 -2.08 -3.59 5.45
N SER A 43 -2.77 -3.04 6.45
CA SER A 43 -4.09 -3.52 6.87
C SER A 43 -5.14 -3.35 5.77
N VAL A 44 -5.17 -2.20 5.10
CA VAL A 44 -6.06 -1.96 3.95
C VAL A 44 -5.74 -2.94 2.81
N GLY A 45 -4.47 -3.13 2.49
CA GLY A 45 -4.03 -4.09 1.47
C GLY A 45 -4.45 -5.53 1.79
N LEU A 46 -4.31 -5.96 3.05
CA LEU A 46 -4.74 -7.28 3.51
C LEU A 46 -6.26 -7.46 3.41
N ILE A 47 -7.04 -6.48 3.88
CA ILE A 47 -8.51 -6.52 3.80
C ILE A 47 -8.96 -6.61 2.34
N ALA A 48 -8.39 -5.76 1.47
CA ALA A 48 -8.68 -5.78 0.05
C ALA A 48 -8.32 -7.13 -0.59
N GLY A 49 -7.14 -7.69 -0.26
CA GLY A 49 -6.70 -9.00 -0.75
C GLY A 49 -7.66 -10.13 -0.33
N VAL A 50 -8.03 -10.19 0.95
CA VAL A 50 -9.01 -11.16 1.47
C VAL A 50 -10.37 -10.99 0.79
N TYR A 51 -10.84 -9.76 0.60
CA TYR A 51 -12.08 -9.47 -0.10
C TYR A 51 -12.06 -10.03 -1.53
N TRP A 52 -11.00 -9.75 -2.30
CA TRP A 52 -10.91 -10.21 -3.69
C TRP A 52 -10.79 -11.73 -3.81
N ILE A 53 -10.01 -12.38 -2.94
CA ILE A 53 -9.95 -13.86 -2.89
C ILE A 53 -11.34 -14.43 -2.62
N ASN A 54 -12.11 -13.84 -1.70
CA ASN A 54 -13.46 -14.29 -1.43
C ASN A 54 -14.42 -14.06 -2.61
N GLN A 55 -14.25 -12.97 -3.36
CA GLN A 55 -15.05 -12.75 -4.58
C GLN A 55 -14.73 -13.80 -5.64
N LEU A 56 -13.45 -14.09 -5.91
CA LEU A 56 -13.04 -15.15 -6.84
C LEU A 56 -13.62 -16.51 -6.44
N ARG A 57 -13.60 -16.84 -5.15
CA ARG A 57 -14.19 -18.08 -4.63
C ARG A 57 -15.70 -18.16 -4.82
N LYS A 58 -16.42 -17.04 -4.83
CA LYS A 58 -17.86 -17.04 -5.13
C LYS A 58 -18.10 -17.40 -6.59
N PHE A 59 -17.36 -16.78 -7.52
CA PHE A 59 -17.48 -17.08 -8.94
C PHE A 59 -17.12 -18.54 -9.25
N ASP A 60 -16.04 -19.07 -8.65
CA ASP A 60 -15.64 -20.47 -8.81
C ASP A 60 -16.75 -21.45 -8.35
N LYS A 61 -17.47 -21.10 -7.26
CA LYS A 61 -18.56 -21.90 -6.70
C LYS A 61 -19.89 -21.75 -7.44
N ASN A 62 -20.09 -20.69 -8.23
CA ASN A 62 -21.35 -20.44 -8.93
C ASN A 62 -21.61 -21.45 -10.05
N GLY A 63 -20.60 -22.23 -10.48
CA GLY A 63 -20.76 -23.30 -11.47
C GLY A 63 -21.11 -22.81 -12.89
N GLU A 64 -21.05 -21.49 -13.13
CA GLU A 64 -21.28 -20.87 -14.44
C GLU A 64 -20.07 -20.99 -15.38
N GLU A 65 -18.89 -21.34 -14.84
CA GLU A 65 -17.68 -21.57 -15.63
C GLU A 65 -17.74 -22.90 -16.39
N LYS A 66 -17.58 -22.85 -17.71
CA LYS A 66 -17.31 -24.04 -18.53
C LYS A 66 -15.88 -24.52 -18.29
N LYS A 67 -15.73 -25.57 -17.49
CA LYS A 67 -14.43 -26.20 -17.15
C LYS A 67 -14.09 -27.41 -18.03
N ASP A 68 -14.81 -27.62 -19.14
CA ASP A 68 -14.51 -28.70 -20.07
C ASP A 68 -13.16 -28.46 -20.76
N SER A 69 -12.19 -29.33 -20.45
CA SER A 69 -10.90 -29.36 -21.12
C SER A 69 -11.06 -30.05 -22.48
N SER A 70 -10.97 -29.29 -23.58
CA SER A 70 -10.89 -29.87 -24.92
C SER A 70 -9.51 -30.50 -25.13
N ALA A 71 -9.32 -31.74 -24.69
CA ALA A 71 -8.16 -32.52 -25.08
C ALA A 71 -8.37 -32.97 -26.54
N HIS A 72 -7.48 -32.56 -27.44
CA HIS A 72 -7.47 -33.10 -28.79
C HIS A 72 -7.05 -34.56 -28.71
N SER A 73 -7.89 -35.48 -29.20
CA SER A 73 -7.53 -36.89 -29.31
C SER A 73 -6.37 -37.00 -30.29
N PHE A 74 -5.22 -37.49 -29.85
CA PHE A 74 -4.10 -37.85 -30.73
C PHE A 74 -4.44 -39.17 -31.44
N LEU A 75 -5.27 -39.08 -32.49
CA LEU A 75 -5.39 -40.11 -33.53
C LEU A 75 -5.08 -39.47 -34.88
#